data_AF-A0AB37WFP4-F1
#
_entry.id   AF-A0AB37WFP4-F1
#
_cell.length_a   1.000
_cell.length_b   1.000
_cell.length_c   1.000
_cell.angle_alpha   90.00
_cell.angle_beta   90.00
_cell.angle_gamma   90.00
#
_symmetry.space_group_name_H-M   'P 1'
#
loop_
_entity.id
_entity.type
_entity.pdbx_description
1 polymer ?
#
loop_
_entity_poly.entity_id
_entity_poly.type
_entity_poly.pdbx_seq_one_letter_code
_entity_poly.pdbx_strand_id
1 'polypeptide(L)'
;MSTCKSLLRACPSQRTTPSLLPLTQCRFESTTRRHRKLLALPEAPSYTPDRSAPTLVFNPPSSAPNVYHTPLKFLPKEDKRRQLYAAAQQYATKLAHTRQSSHIAAPGTPLNTDSFLPPRPSASLPAPVRQPYEKTYHLNENDIAEIRRLRSQDPDTWTRVKLAEKFGCSQFFVGMVAKNEDKAERVNREHEAARRKWGTRRREAREDRGRRKVLWGRDV
;
A
#
# COMPACT_ATOMS: atom_id res chain seq x y z
N MET A 1 -18.32 24.69 -41.70
CA MET A 1 -19.31 23.94 -42.52
C MET A 1 -19.52 22.56 -41.93
N SER A 2 -20.55 22.36 -41.11
CA SER A 2 -21.34 21.12 -41.04
C SER A 2 -22.46 21.30 -40.01
N THR A 3 -23.65 21.66 -40.49
CA THR A 3 -24.86 21.79 -39.68
C THR A 3 -25.59 20.44 -39.67
N CYS A 4 -25.51 19.69 -38.58
CA CYS A 4 -26.26 18.46 -38.41
C CYS A 4 -27.75 18.77 -38.23
N LYS A 5 -28.58 18.40 -39.21
CA LYS A 5 -30.03 18.54 -39.17
C LYS A 5 -30.62 17.55 -38.16
N SER A 6 -31.46 18.04 -37.24
CA SER A 6 -32.27 17.20 -36.35
C SER A 6 -33.34 16.48 -37.17
N LEU A 7 -33.20 15.18 -37.35
CA LEU A 7 -34.25 14.34 -37.94
C LEU A 7 -35.37 14.17 -36.91
N LEU A 8 -36.49 14.84 -37.13
CA LEU A 8 -37.73 14.60 -36.40
C LEU A 8 -38.24 13.20 -36.77
N ARG A 9 -38.09 12.26 -35.84
CA ARG A 9 -38.72 10.94 -35.95
C ARG A 9 -40.20 11.08 -35.62
N ALA A 10 -41.01 11.38 -36.62
CA ALA A 10 -42.46 11.29 -36.50
C ALA A 10 -42.84 9.81 -36.43
N CYS A 11 -43.11 9.32 -35.22
CA CYS A 11 -43.76 8.03 -35.05
C CYS A 11 -45.23 8.18 -35.45
N PRO A 12 -45.76 7.40 -36.41
CA PRO A 12 -47.18 7.44 -36.71
C PRO A 12 -47.94 7.02 -35.44
N SER A 13 -48.78 7.92 -34.94
CA SER A 13 -49.72 7.63 -33.87
C SER A 13 -50.71 6.59 -34.38
N GLN A 14 -50.38 5.31 -34.23
CA GLN A 14 -51.35 4.23 -34.35
C GLN A 14 -52.45 4.53 -33.34
N ARG A 15 -53.67 4.78 -33.84
CA ARG A 15 -54.86 4.87 -32.99
C ARG A 15 -55.05 3.49 -32.35
N THR A 16 -54.53 3.34 -31.15
CA THR A 16 -54.79 2.18 -30.31
C THR A 16 -56.27 2.18 -29.99
N THR A 17 -56.97 1.11 -30.37
CA THR A 17 -58.29 0.79 -29.83
C THR A 17 -58.22 0.82 -28.30
N PRO A 18 -59.24 1.36 -27.59
CA PRO A 18 -59.20 1.43 -26.13
C PRO A 18 -59.24 0.00 -25.56
N SER A 19 -58.10 -0.54 -25.18
CA SER A 19 -58.05 -1.79 -24.43
C SER A 19 -58.53 -1.53 -23.00
N LEU A 20 -59.55 -2.25 -22.55
CA LEU A 20 -60.04 -2.21 -21.17
C LEU A 20 -59.11 -2.96 -20.19
N LEU A 21 -58.02 -3.55 -20.69
CA LEU A 21 -56.99 -4.14 -19.86
C LEU A 21 -56.08 -3.03 -19.31
N PRO A 22 -55.75 -3.06 -18.01
CA PRO A 22 -54.88 -2.05 -17.42
C PRO A 22 -53.52 -2.07 -18.14
N LEU A 23 -53.07 -0.90 -18.60
CA LEU A 23 -51.73 -0.73 -19.15
C LEU A 23 -50.72 -1.16 -18.08
N THR A 24 -50.13 -2.33 -18.25
CA THR A 24 -49.04 -2.79 -17.39
C THR A 24 -47.82 -1.96 -17.72
N GLN A 25 -47.53 -0.96 -16.87
CA GLN A 25 -46.31 -0.19 -16.98
C GLN A 25 -45.11 -1.13 -16.71
N CYS A 26 -44.50 -1.65 -17.77
CA CYS A 26 -43.26 -2.42 -17.65
C CYS A 26 -42.18 -1.52 -17.05
N ARG A 27 -41.66 -1.91 -15.88
CA ARG A 27 -40.65 -1.13 -15.15
C ARG A 27 -39.28 -1.36 -15.80
N PHE A 28 -38.87 -0.48 -16.71
CA PHE A 28 -37.50 -0.51 -17.27
C PHE A 28 -36.50 0.25 -16.38
N GLU A 29 -35.28 -0.27 -16.22
CA GLU A 29 -34.23 0.36 -15.39
C GLU A 29 -33.58 1.58 -16.04
N SER A 30 -33.91 1.88 -17.31
CA SER A 30 -33.23 2.85 -18.19
C SER A 30 -33.27 4.32 -17.78
N THR A 31 -33.85 4.68 -16.63
CA THR A 31 -33.91 6.09 -16.20
C THR A 31 -32.78 6.41 -15.23
N THR A 32 -32.08 7.53 -15.46
CA THR A 32 -31.00 8.04 -14.61
C THR A 32 -31.40 8.13 -13.13
N ARG A 33 -32.66 8.49 -12.85
CA ARG A 33 -33.19 8.56 -11.47
C ARG A 33 -33.17 7.19 -10.77
N ARG A 34 -33.54 6.11 -11.48
CA ARG A 34 -33.54 4.75 -10.92
C ARG A 34 -32.11 4.28 -10.66
N HIS A 35 -31.22 4.45 -11.63
CA HIS A 35 -29.80 4.14 -11.45
C HIS A 35 -29.18 4.91 -10.28
N ARG A 36 -29.44 6.22 -10.16
CA ARG A 36 -28.93 7.02 -9.02
C ARG A 36 -29.46 6.54 -7.67
N LYS A 37 -30.74 6.13 -7.60
CA LYS A 37 -31.33 5.60 -6.37
C LYS A 37 -30.72 4.24 -5.99
N LEU A 38 -30.50 3.37 -6.98
CA LEU A 38 -29.90 2.04 -6.75
C LEU A 38 -28.43 2.14 -6.34
N LEU A 39 -27.67 3.12 -6.86
CA LEU A 39 -26.26 3.35 -6.54
C LEU A 39 -26.04 4.32 -5.36
N ALA A 40 -27.10 4.73 -4.67
CA ALA A 40 -26.98 5.64 -3.53
C ALA A 40 -26.37 4.91 -2.33
N LEU A 41 -25.25 5.42 -1.82
CA LEU A 41 -24.62 4.96 -0.59
C LEU A 41 -25.02 5.88 0.58
N PRO A 42 -25.25 5.34 1.78
CA PRO A 42 -25.48 6.17 2.96
C PRO A 42 -24.22 6.97 3.31
N GLU A 43 -24.42 8.12 3.94
CA GLU A 43 -23.33 8.92 4.50
C GLU A 43 -22.68 8.21 5.70
N ALA A 44 -21.45 8.61 6.04
CA ALA A 44 -20.81 8.05 7.22
C ALA A 44 -21.58 8.48 8.49
N PRO A 45 -21.72 7.60 9.51
CA PRO A 45 -22.48 7.90 10.73
C PRO A 45 -22.00 9.14 11.49
N SER A 46 -20.77 9.60 11.26
CA SER A 46 -20.24 10.83 11.87
C SER A 46 -20.82 12.12 11.29
N TYR A 47 -21.55 12.06 10.17
CA TYR A 47 -22.23 13.22 9.57
C TYR A 47 -23.68 13.39 10.04
N THR A 48 -24.27 12.39 10.71
CA THR A 48 -25.61 12.52 11.29
C THR A 48 -25.52 13.26 12.63
N PRO A 49 -26.09 14.47 12.77
CA PRO A 49 -25.98 15.25 14.00
C PRO A 49 -26.88 14.66 15.10
N ASP A 50 -26.30 14.33 16.24
CA ASP A 50 -27.06 13.92 17.44
C ASP A 50 -27.61 15.11 18.23
N ARG A 51 -27.14 16.34 17.93
CA ARG A 51 -27.46 17.57 18.67
C ARG A 51 -27.87 18.69 17.71
N SER A 52 -28.72 19.59 18.18
CA SER A 52 -29.18 20.75 17.42
C SER A 52 -28.17 21.91 17.36
N ALA A 53 -27.27 22.01 18.33
CA ALA A 53 -26.28 23.09 18.40
C ALA A 53 -25.00 22.79 17.59
N PRO A 54 -24.39 23.79 16.92
CA PRO A 54 -23.17 23.59 16.14
C PRO A 54 -21.99 23.19 17.05
N THR A 55 -21.32 22.09 16.71
CA THR A 55 -20.16 21.58 17.46
C THR A 55 -19.06 21.14 16.48
N LEU A 56 -17.80 21.30 16.86
CA LEU A 56 -16.66 20.77 16.09
C LEU A 56 -16.48 19.28 16.40
N VAL A 57 -16.62 18.43 15.38
CA VAL A 57 -16.45 16.97 15.50
C VAL A 57 -15.12 16.55 14.89
N PHE A 58 -14.31 15.81 15.65
CA PHE A 58 -13.10 15.20 15.13
C PHE A 58 -13.40 13.86 14.46
N ASN A 59 -13.32 13.81 13.13
CA ASN A 59 -13.66 12.65 12.30
C ASN A 59 -12.44 12.22 11.46
N PRO A 60 -11.47 11.48 12.04
CA PRO A 60 -10.31 11.02 11.28
C PRO A 60 -10.76 10.04 10.19
N PRO A 61 -10.46 10.31 8.90
CA PRO A 61 -10.91 9.45 7.81
C PRO A 61 -10.16 8.11 7.80
N SER A 62 -10.84 7.05 7.38
CA SER A 62 -10.25 5.72 7.17
C SER A 62 -9.52 5.63 5.83
N SER A 63 -8.61 6.56 5.55
CA SER A 63 -7.85 6.65 4.31
C SER A 63 -6.36 6.83 4.59
N ALA A 64 -5.53 6.53 3.59
CA ALA A 64 -4.10 6.84 3.70
C ALA A 64 -3.88 8.36 3.82
N PRO A 65 -2.93 8.81 4.66
CA PRO A 65 -2.61 10.23 4.77
C PRO A 65 -1.90 10.72 3.50
N ASN A 66 -2.09 12.00 3.19
CA ASN A 66 -1.33 12.70 2.16
C ASN A 66 0.10 13.02 2.62
N VAL A 67 1.04 13.22 1.70
CA VAL A 67 2.43 13.62 1.94
C VAL A 67 2.54 14.92 2.76
N TYR A 68 1.58 15.84 2.61
CA TYR A 68 1.53 17.08 3.39
C TYR A 68 1.16 16.89 4.87
N HIS A 69 0.66 15.72 5.27
CA HIS A 69 0.55 15.34 6.68
C HIS A 69 1.92 14.92 7.22
N THR A 70 2.78 15.91 7.38
CA THR A 70 4.16 15.75 7.84
C THR A 70 4.22 15.19 9.27
N PRO A 71 4.84 14.03 9.51
CA PRO A 71 4.95 13.48 10.85
C PRO A 71 5.85 14.34 11.75
N LEU A 72 5.63 14.26 13.06
CA LEU A 72 6.37 14.99 14.11
C LEU A 72 7.90 14.92 13.97
N LYS A 73 8.44 13.79 13.48
CA LYS A 73 9.88 13.58 13.30
C LYS A 73 10.48 14.49 12.22
N PHE A 74 9.70 14.90 11.23
CA PHE A 74 10.16 15.73 10.10
C PHE A 74 9.88 17.22 10.29
N LEU A 75 9.14 17.60 11.34
CA LEU A 75 8.94 19.01 11.68
C LEU A 75 10.18 19.62 12.35
N PRO A 76 10.59 20.85 11.99
CA PRO A 76 11.61 21.60 12.72
C PRO A 76 11.27 21.73 14.19
N LYS A 77 12.29 21.77 15.08
CA LYS A 77 12.09 21.81 16.54
C LYS A 77 11.22 22.99 17.00
N GLU A 78 11.36 24.14 16.36
CA GLU A 78 10.63 25.38 16.69
C GLU A 78 9.19 25.43 16.14
N ASP A 79 8.75 24.43 15.36
CA ASP A 79 7.41 24.44 14.79
C ASP A 79 6.35 24.19 15.88
N LYS A 80 5.46 25.18 16.09
CA LYS A 80 4.35 25.13 17.06
C LYS A 80 3.42 23.93 16.83
N ARG A 81 3.30 23.44 15.59
CA ARG A 81 2.48 22.26 15.26
C ARG A 81 2.92 21.01 16.00
N ARG A 82 4.16 20.95 16.50
CA ARG A 82 4.65 19.84 17.33
C ARG A 82 3.83 19.66 18.60
N GLN A 83 3.48 20.76 19.27
CA GLN A 83 2.67 20.73 20.49
C GLN A 83 1.26 20.23 20.19
N LEU A 84 0.66 20.69 19.09
CA LEU A 84 -0.68 20.27 18.65
C LEU A 84 -0.75 18.78 18.33
N TYR A 85 0.23 18.24 17.59
CA TYR A 85 0.28 16.81 17.27
C TYR A 85 0.51 15.94 18.51
N ALA A 86 1.36 16.37 19.45
CA ALA A 86 1.55 15.65 20.71
C ALA A 86 0.24 15.61 21.53
N ALA A 87 -0.46 16.73 21.65
CA ALA A 87 -1.75 16.80 22.34
C ALA A 87 -2.82 15.92 21.67
N ALA A 88 -2.90 15.95 20.33
CA ALA A 88 -3.85 15.13 19.57
C ALA A 88 -3.59 13.63 19.73
N GLN A 89 -2.32 13.19 19.69
CA GLN A 89 -1.95 11.80 19.92
C GLN A 89 -2.35 11.34 21.32
N GLN A 90 -2.02 12.14 22.36
CA GLN A 90 -2.40 11.83 23.74
C GLN A 90 -3.93 11.72 23.90
N TYR A 91 -4.69 12.63 23.29
CA TYR A 91 -6.15 12.60 23.33
C TYR A 91 -6.72 11.35 22.64
N ALA A 92 -6.24 11.02 21.44
CA ALA A 92 -6.67 9.84 20.70
C ALA A 92 -6.37 8.54 21.46
N THR A 93 -5.18 8.41 22.04
CA THR A 93 -4.80 7.25 22.86
C THR A 93 -5.70 7.14 24.10
N LYS A 94 -5.92 8.24 24.83
CA LYS A 94 -6.84 8.26 25.98
C LYS A 94 -8.25 7.82 25.59
N LEU A 95 -8.82 8.41 24.54
CA LEU A 95 -10.17 8.04 24.05
C LEU A 95 -10.26 6.56 23.67
N ALA A 96 -9.26 6.04 22.96
CA ALA A 96 -9.22 4.65 22.55
C ALA A 96 -9.17 3.70 23.76
N HIS A 97 -8.46 4.07 24.83
CA HIS A 97 -8.44 3.30 26.08
C HIS A 97 -9.70 3.45 26.93
N THR A 98 -10.39 4.59 26.87
CA THR A 98 -11.62 4.81 27.67
C THR A 98 -12.84 4.03 27.19
N ARG A 99 -12.85 3.55 25.94
CA ARG A 99 -13.96 2.73 25.43
C ARG A 99 -13.95 1.37 26.14
N GLN A 100 -14.73 1.27 27.21
CA GLN A 100 -15.11 0.01 27.82
C GLN A 100 -15.93 -0.79 26.78
N SER A 101 -15.62 -2.08 26.61
CA SER A 101 -16.57 -2.99 25.96
C SER A 101 -17.89 -2.87 26.71
N SER A 102 -19.01 -2.77 26.00
CA SER A 102 -20.31 -2.79 26.66
C SER A 102 -20.39 -4.04 27.54
N HIS A 103 -21.04 -3.95 28.72
CA HIS A 103 -21.21 -5.12 29.61
C HIS A 103 -21.84 -6.32 28.88
N ILE A 104 -22.64 -6.05 27.85
CA ILE A 104 -23.29 -7.05 26.98
C ILE A 104 -22.26 -7.81 26.12
N ALA A 105 -21.17 -7.16 25.71
CA ALA A 105 -20.08 -7.74 24.92
C ALA A 105 -18.82 -7.99 25.78
N ALA A 106 -18.98 -8.19 27.09
CA ALA A 106 -17.88 -8.53 27.98
C ALA A 106 -17.36 -9.95 27.69
N PRO A 107 -16.06 -10.23 27.92
CA PRO A 107 -15.50 -11.57 27.72
C PRO A 107 -16.26 -12.59 28.56
N GLY A 108 -16.78 -13.64 27.91
CA GLY A 108 -17.60 -14.68 28.53
C GLY A 108 -19.11 -14.56 28.32
N THR A 109 -19.62 -13.50 27.66
CA THR A 109 -21.02 -13.43 27.22
C THR A 109 -21.23 -14.11 25.86
N PRO A 110 -22.44 -14.58 25.52
CA PRO A 110 -22.73 -15.19 24.21
C PRO A 110 -22.58 -14.22 23.03
N LEU A 111 -22.50 -12.91 23.29
CA LEU A 111 -22.27 -11.86 22.30
C LEU A 111 -20.81 -11.39 22.24
N ASN A 112 -19.92 -12.05 22.99
CA ASN A 112 -18.48 -11.83 22.88
C ASN A 112 -17.97 -12.46 21.58
N THR A 113 -17.86 -11.65 20.53
CA THR A 113 -17.22 -12.03 19.26
C THR A 113 -15.86 -11.36 19.17
N ASP A 114 -14.90 -11.99 18.48
CA ASP A 114 -13.64 -11.33 18.16
C ASP A 114 -13.95 -10.06 17.36
N SER A 115 -13.75 -8.90 17.98
CA SER A 115 -14.10 -7.64 17.36
C SER A 115 -13.22 -7.42 16.13
N PHE A 116 -13.83 -7.23 14.95
CA PHE A 116 -13.13 -6.71 13.76
C PHE A 116 -12.69 -5.25 13.92
N LEU A 117 -12.99 -4.64 15.07
CA LEU A 117 -12.49 -3.32 15.42
C LEU A 117 -10.96 -3.36 15.58
N PRO A 118 -10.25 -2.28 15.21
CA PRO A 118 -8.82 -2.22 15.42
C PRO A 118 -8.52 -2.47 16.91
N PRO A 119 -7.48 -3.27 17.23
CA PRO A 119 -7.12 -3.55 18.61
C PRO A 119 -6.84 -2.25 19.35
N ARG A 120 -7.12 -2.23 20.66
CA ARG A 120 -6.75 -1.10 21.52
C ARG A 120 -5.27 -0.78 21.27
N PRO A 121 -4.91 0.49 21.05
CA PRO A 121 -3.54 0.86 20.69
C PRO A 121 -2.59 0.38 21.81
N SER A 122 -1.79 -0.64 21.51
CA SER A 122 -0.74 -1.11 22.41
C SER A 122 0.57 -0.42 22.06
N ALA A 123 1.50 -0.34 23.02
CA ALA A 123 2.84 0.15 22.75
C ALA A 123 3.66 -0.80 21.86
N SER A 124 3.17 -2.03 21.65
CA SER A 124 3.84 -3.04 20.84
C SER A 124 3.70 -2.72 19.36
N LEU A 125 4.83 -2.57 18.69
CA LEU A 125 4.88 -2.41 17.23
C LEU A 125 4.42 -3.71 16.55
N PRO A 126 3.85 -3.63 15.33
CA PRO A 126 3.54 -4.82 14.54
C PRO A 126 4.81 -5.62 14.25
N ALA A 127 4.64 -6.91 13.95
CA ALA A 127 5.76 -7.78 13.60
C ALA A 127 6.56 -7.18 12.43
N PRO A 128 7.90 -7.08 12.55
CA PRO A 128 8.71 -6.45 11.52
C PRO A 128 8.76 -7.35 10.27
N VAL A 129 8.57 -6.76 9.09
CA VAL A 129 8.66 -7.49 7.80
C VAL A 129 10.07 -8.06 7.60
N ARG A 130 11.10 -7.34 8.05
CA ARG A 130 12.49 -7.79 8.08
C ARG A 130 12.97 -7.80 9.53
N GLN A 131 13.53 -8.93 9.96
CA GLN A 131 14.10 -9.03 11.30
C GLN A 131 15.20 -7.97 11.51
N PRO A 132 15.17 -7.22 12.64
CA PRO A 132 16.25 -6.34 13.01
C PRO A 132 17.56 -7.11 13.11
N TYR A 133 18.63 -6.55 12.58
CA TYR A 133 19.97 -7.11 12.69
C TYR A 133 20.94 -6.01 13.08
N GLU A 134 21.92 -6.34 13.91
CA GLU A 134 22.96 -5.41 14.33
C GLU A 134 24.09 -5.38 13.29
N LYS A 135 24.66 -4.20 13.07
CA LYS A 135 25.79 -4.03 12.16
C LYS A 135 27.09 -4.28 12.93
N THR A 136 27.84 -5.29 12.52
CA THR A 136 29.15 -5.62 13.10
C THR A 136 30.28 -4.96 12.31
N TYR A 137 31.28 -4.43 13.02
CA TYR A 137 32.43 -3.72 12.46
C TYR A 137 33.73 -4.26 13.07
N HIS A 138 33.91 -5.58 13.03
CA HIS A 138 35.02 -6.29 13.70
C HIS A 138 36.24 -6.53 12.81
N LEU A 139 36.17 -6.18 11.52
CA LEU A 139 37.27 -6.41 10.56
C LEU A 139 38.28 -5.27 10.56
N ASN A 140 39.55 -5.63 10.57
CA ASN A 140 40.67 -4.68 10.50
C ASN A 140 41.17 -4.52 9.06
N GLU A 141 42.04 -3.54 8.84
CA GLU A 141 42.61 -3.26 7.51
C GLU A 141 43.41 -4.45 6.94
N ASN A 142 44.06 -5.24 7.81
CA ASN A 142 44.76 -6.46 7.42
C ASN A 142 43.80 -7.51 6.86
N ASP A 143 42.62 -7.69 7.47
CA ASP A 143 41.60 -8.63 6.99
C ASP A 143 41.05 -8.18 5.63
N ILE A 144 40.87 -6.87 5.46
CA ILE A 144 40.42 -6.27 4.21
C ILE A 144 41.45 -6.51 3.10
N ALA A 145 42.74 -6.34 3.40
CA ALA A 145 43.82 -6.62 2.46
C ALA A 145 43.84 -8.10 2.05
N GLU A 146 43.66 -9.00 3.01
CA GLU A 146 43.59 -10.44 2.75
C GLU A 146 42.37 -10.83 1.91
N ILE A 147 41.20 -10.23 2.17
CA ILE A 147 40.00 -10.40 1.34
C ILE A 147 40.28 -10.02 -0.12
N ARG A 148 40.94 -8.88 -0.35
CA ARG A 148 41.31 -8.43 -1.70
C ARG A 148 42.29 -9.40 -2.35
N ARG A 149 43.32 -9.81 -1.61
CA ARG A 149 44.35 -10.74 -2.09
C ARG A 149 43.73 -12.07 -2.54
N LEU A 150 42.97 -12.73 -1.66
CA LEU A 150 42.35 -14.04 -1.95
C LEU A 150 41.39 -13.98 -3.13
N ARG A 151 40.64 -12.87 -3.25
CA ARG A 151 39.66 -12.70 -4.33
C ARG A 151 40.28 -12.32 -5.67
N SER A 152 41.43 -11.65 -5.66
CA SER A 152 42.22 -11.36 -6.86
C SER A 152 42.95 -12.59 -7.38
N GLN A 153 43.37 -13.49 -6.48
CA GLN A 153 44.05 -14.74 -6.85
C GLN A 153 43.07 -15.70 -7.53
N ASP A 154 42.05 -16.17 -6.81
CA ASP A 154 41.12 -17.19 -7.32
C ASP A 154 39.66 -16.78 -7.03
N PRO A 155 39.02 -15.99 -7.92
CA PRO A 155 37.64 -15.53 -7.72
C PRO A 155 36.59 -16.65 -7.78
N ASP A 156 36.96 -17.83 -8.31
CA ASP A 156 36.11 -19.01 -8.39
C ASP A 156 36.09 -19.82 -7.09
N THR A 157 37.24 -19.99 -6.45
CA THR A 157 37.33 -20.63 -5.12
C THR A 157 36.91 -19.68 -4.01
N TRP A 158 37.42 -18.45 -4.03
CA TRP A 158 37.14 -17.41 -3.03
C TRP A 158 35.95 -16.55 -3.44
N THR A 159 34.78 -17.19 -3.45
CA THR A 159 33.50 -16.52 -3.68
C THR A 159 33.14 -15.57 -2.54
N ARG A 160 32.21 -14.66 -2.80
CA ARG A 160 31.68 -13.73 -1.78
C ARG A 160 31.11 -14.46 -0.57
N VAL A 161 30.51 -15.64 -0.78
CA VAL A 161 29.93 -16.49 0.27
C VAL A 161 31.04 -17.05 1.15
N LYS A 162 32.05 -17.67 0.54
CA LYS A 162 33.16 -18.30 1.29
C LYS A 162 34.00 -17.29 2.08
N LEU A 163 34.23 -16.10 1.52
CA LEU A 163 34.93 -15.02 2.21
C LEU A 163 34.08 -14.44 3.35
N ALA A 164 32.77 -14.28 3.13
CA ALA A 164 31.85 -13.82 4.17
C ALA A 164 31.84 -14.78 5.38
N GLU A 165 31.82 -16.09 5.13
CA GLU A 165 31.91 -17.12 6.17
C GLU A 165 33.27 -17.09 6.88
N LYS A 166 34.37 -17.04 6.12
CA LYS A 166 35.74 -17.03 6.68
C LYS A 166 35.98 -15.85 7.61
N PHE A 167 35.51 -14.65 7.24
CA PHE A 167 35.72 -13.42 8.00
C PHE A 167 34.51 -13.03 8.87
N GLY A 168 33.46 -13.85 8.92
CA GLY A 168 32.24 -13.58 9.68
C GLY A 168 31.56 -12.26 9.32
N CYS A 169 31.56 -11.87 8.04
CA CYS A 169 31.06 -10.57 7.57
C CYS A 169 29.95 -10.71 6.52
N SER A 170 29.32 -9.60 6.11
CA SER A 170 28.26 -9.64 5.09
C SER A 170 28.83 -9.93 3.69
N GLN A 171 28.16 -10.79 2.91
CA GLN A 171 28.48 -11.01 1.48
C GLN A 171 28.43 -9.72 0.66
N PHE A 172 27.61 -8.75 1.08
CA PHE A 172 27.54 -7.43 0.48
C PHE A 172 28.84 -6.64 0.73
N PHE A 173 29.35 -6.67 1.96
CA PHE A 173 30.61 -6.02 2.33
C PHE A 173 31.79 -6.55 1.51
N VAL A 174 31.92 -7.87 1.35
CA VAL A 174 32.95 -8.47 0.49
C VAL A 174 32.86 -7.97 -0.95
N GLY A 175 31.65 -7.84 -1.49
CA GLY A 175 31.43 -7.30 -2.85
C GLY A 175 31.76 -5.81 -2.98
N MET A 176 31.74 -5.06 -1.89
CA MET A 176 32.17 -3.67 -1.84
C MET A 176 33.70 -3.55 -1.81
N VAL A 177 34.36 -4.37 -0.98
CA VAL A 177 35.81 -4.35 -0.75
C VAL A 177 36.61 -4.87 -1.95
N ALA A 178 36.14 -5.95 -2.56
CA ALA A 178 36.87 -6.68 -3.60
C ALA A 178 35.92 -7.03 -4.75
N LYS A 179 35.78 -6.10 -5.69
CA LYS A 179 35.05 -6.32 -6.95
C LYS A 179 35.89 -7.17 -7.89
N ASN A 180 35.24 -7.99 -8.70
CA ASN A 180 35.89 -8.75 -9.77
C ASN A 180 35.00 -8.63 -11.01
N GLU A 181 35.48 -7.87 -11.98
CA GLU A 181 34.73 -7.50 -13.18
C GLU A 181 34.67 -8.66 -14.17
N ASP A 182 35.78 -9.37 -14.38
CA ASP A 182 35.86 -10.52 -15.30
C ASP A 182 34.80 -11.60 -14.96
N LYS A 183 34.69 -11.95 -13.68
CA LYS A 183 33.67 -12.90 -13.21
C LYS A 183 32.27 -12.31 -13.30
N ALA A 184 32.11 -11.00 -13.07
CA ALA A 184 30.80 -10.36 -13.22
C ALA A 184 30.32 -10.39 -14.67
N GLU A 185 31.21 -10.14 -15.64
CA GLU A 185 30.91 -10.26 -17.06
C GLU A 185 30.54 -11.69 -17.46
N ARG A 186 31.29 -12.69 -16.99
CA ARG A 186 30.98 -14.10 -17.24
C ARG A 186 29.58 -14.47 -16.75
N VAL A 187 29.25 -14.10 -15.51
CA VAL A 187 27.93 -14.34 -14.91
C VAL A 187 26.84 -13.57 -15.66
N ASN A 188 27.10 -12.35 -16.13
CA ASN A 188 26.16 -11.60 -16.96
C ASN A 188 25.89 -12.32 -18.30
N ARG A 189 26.92 -12.81 -18.98
CA ARG A 189 26.79 -13.60 -20.22
C ARG A 189 25.98 -14.87 -19.99
N GLU A 190 26.21 -15.58 -18.89
CA GLU A 190 25.41 -16.76 -18.49
C GLU A 190 23.94 -16.40 -18.24
N HIS A 191 23.68 -15.30 -17.51
CA HIS A 191 22.33 -14.81 -17.27
C HIS A 191 21.63 -14.40 -18.58
N GLU A 192 22.33 -13.77 -19.51
CA GLU A 192 21.80 -13.43 -20.83
C GLU A 192 21.47 -14.69 -21.63
N ALA A 193 22.37 -15.68 -21.66
CA ALA A 193 22.09 -16.97 -22.30
C ALA A 193 20.87 -17.66 -21.69
N ALA A 194 20.72 -17.62 -20.36
CA ALA A 194 19.52 -18.14 -19.69
C ALA A 194 18.25 -17.35 -20.00
N ARG A 195 18.34 -16.01 -20.14
CA ARG A 195 17.23 -15.15 -20.56
C ARG A 195 16.81 -15.40 -22.01
N ARG A 196 17.76 -15.70 -22.92
CA ARG A 196 17.47 -16.06 -24.31
C ARG A 196 16.61 -17.32 -24.41
N LYS A 197 16.78 -18.26 -23.48
CA LYS A 197 15.97 -19.49 -23.38
C LYS A 197 14.54 -19.25 -22.87
N TRP A 198 14.19 -18.04 -22.43
CA TRP A 198 12.83 -17.75 -21.98
C TRP A 198 11.87 -17.64 -23.17
N GLY A 199 10.81 -18.45 -23.14
CA GLY A 199 9.65 -18.29 -24.02
C GLY A 199 8.89 -16.98 -23.77
N THR A 200 8.01 -16.64 -24.71
CA THR A 200 7.29 -15.35 -24.79
C THR A 200 6.60 -14.95 -23.49
N ARG A 201 5.74 -15.81 -22.95
CA ARG A 201 4.98 -15.54 -21.71
C ARG A 201 5.86 -15.20 -20.51
N ARG A 202 7.00 -15.91 -20.35
CA ARG A 202 7.93 -15.65 -19.24
C ARG A 202 8.64 -14.32 -19.42
N ARG A 203 9.01 -13.98 -20.65
CA ARG A 203 9.68 -12.72 -20.99
C ARG A 203 8.79 -11.53 -20.70
N GLU A 204 7.56 -11.54 -21.22
CA GLU A 204 6.55 -10.50 -20.99
C GLU A 204 6.29 -10.29 -19.48
N ALA A 205 6.08 -11.38 -18.73
CA ALA A 205 5.86 -11.28 -17.28
C ALA A 205 7.05 -10.68 -16.51
N ARG A 206 8.29 -10.88 -16.99
CA ARG A 206 9.50 -10.30 -16.38
C ARG A 206 9.66 -8.83 -16.73
N GLU A 207 9.34 -8.45 -17.96
CA GLU A 207 9.27 -7.05 -18.39
C GLU A 207 8.21 -6.28 -17.60
N ASP A 208 7.01 -6.84 -17.44
CA ASP A 208 5.94 -6.22 -16.65
C ASP A 208 6.31 -6.07 -15.19
N ARG A 209 7.01 -7.04 -14.61
CA ARG A 209 7.58 -6.88 -13.26
C ARG A 209 8.59 -5.73 -13.21
N GLY A 210 9.40 -5.56 -14.26
CA GLY A 210 10.29 -4.42 -14.41
C GLY A 210 9.53 -3.09 -14.46
N ARG A 211 8.52 -3.00 -15.33
CA ARG A 211 7.63 -1.82 -15.46
C ARG A 211 6.99 -1.47 -14.12
N ARG A 212 6.42 -2.45 -13.41
CA ARG A 212 5.83 -2.24 -12.08
C ARG A 212 6.84 -1.71 -11.06
N LYS A 213 8.05 -2.28 -11.02
CA LYS A 213 9.10 -1.81 -10.11
C LYS A 213 9.53 -0.37 -10.39
N VAL A 214 9.59 0.03 -11.66
CA VAL A 214 9.88 1.42 -12.06
C VAL A 214 8.75 2.35 -11.64
N LEU A 215 7.49 1.94 -11.85
CA LEU A 215 6.32 2.74 -11.47
C LEU A 215 6.22 2.99 -9.96
N TRP A 216 6.63 2.03 -9.12
CA TRP A 216 6.57 2.18 -7.66
C TRP A 216 7.29 3.41 -7.11
N GLY A 217 8.33 3.92 -7.79
CA GLY A 217 9.08 5.09 -7.35
C GLY A 217 8.71 6.40 -8.04
N ARG A 218 7.72 6.39 -8.95
CA ARG A 218 7.35 7.56 -9.77
C ARG A 218 6.29 8.45 -9.12
N ASP A 219 5.33 7.84 -8.41
CA ASP A 219 4.14 8.51 -7.87
C ASP A 219 4.22 8.75 -6.35
N VAL A 220 5.45 8.89 -5.82
CA VAL A 220 5.71 9.23 -4.40
C VAL A 220 5.97 10.73 -4.26
#